data_AF-A0A2E4KYW8-F1
#
_entry.id   AF-A0A2E4KYW8-F1
#
_cell.length_a   1.000
_cell.length_b   1.000
_cell.length_c   1.000
_cell.angle_alpha   90.00
_cell.angle_beta   90.00
_cell.angle_gamma   90.00
#
_symmetry.space_group_name_H-M   'P 1'
#
loop_
_entity.id
_entity.type
_entity.pdbx_description
1 polymer ?
#
loop_
_entity_poly.entity_id
_entity_poly.type
_entity_poly.pdbx_seq_one_letter_code
_entity_poly.pdbx_strand_id
1 'polypeptide(L)'
;MIFKIRVSVSNLSKSERAIAEIVSADPEQSVHFSIARSATVAGVLEPMVNRFCCSLGCRGLPDFKLCLAQTLANPANFEARSLQDNDSNLQLADKMFETALARVVRARARLTDQD
;
A
#
# COMPACT_ATOMS: atom_id res chain seq x y z
N MET A 1 0.15 -1.99 0.66
CA MET A 1 -1.12 -2.12 -0.07
C MET A 1 -2.27 -1.40 0.62
N ILE A 2 -2.56 -1.68 1.90
CA ILE A 2 -3.65 -1.02 2.65
C ILE A 2 -3.61 0.52 2.56
N PHE A 3 -2.43 1.14 2.72
CA PHE A 3 -2.28 2.59 2.53
C PHE A 3 -2.64 3.06 1.11
N LYS A 4 -2.23 2.31 0.07
CA LYS A 4 -2.60 2.64 -1.32
C LYS A 4 -4.11 2.60 -1.50
N ILE A 5 -4.79 1.60 -0.93
CA ILE A 5 -6.25 1.52 -0.97
C ILE A 5 -6.85 2.78 -0.35
N ARG A 6 -6.45 3.16 0.88
CA ARG A 6 -6.94 4.36 1.58
C ARG A 6 -6.78 5.65 0.76
N VAL A 7 -5.59 5.88 0.19
CA VAL A 7 -5.30 7.10 -0.61
C VAL A 7 -6.06 7.09 -1.94
N SER A 8 -6.29 5.92 -2.54
CA SER A 8 -6.97 5.80 -3.82
C SER A 8 -8.50 5.81 -3.73
N VAL A 9 -9.11 5.64 -2.53
CA VAL A 9 -10.58 5.51 -2.35
C VAL A 9 -11.37 6.64 -3.03
N SER A 10 -10.87 7.88 -3.01
CA SER A 10 -11.52 9.03 -3.65
C SER A 10 -11.60 8.91 -5.18
N ASN A 11 -10.64 8.20 -5.79
CA ASN A 11 -10.52 8.05 -7.23
C ASN A 11 -11.12 6.73 -7.76
N LEU A 12 -11.61 5.85 -6.87
CA LEU A 12 -12.24 4.60 -7.23
C LEU A 12 -13.69 4.80 -7.69
N SER A 13 -14.12 4.04 -8.69
CA SER A 13 -15.53 3.92 -9.08
C SER A 13 -16.37 3.25 -7.98
N LYS A 14 -17.70 3.33 -8.10
CA LYS A 14 -18.63 2.74 -7.12
C LYS A 14 -18.36 1.24 -6.87
N SER A 15 -18.14 0.47 -7.93
CA SER A 15 -17.84 -0.96 -7.82
C SER A 15 -16.46 -1.23 -7.23
N GLU A 16 -15.45 -0.43 -7.57
CA GLU A 16 -14.11 -0.58 -6.99
C GLU A 16 -14.08 -0.20 -5.51
N ARG A 17 -14.91 0.78 -5.10
CA ARG A 17 -15.05 1.15 -3.69
C ARG A 17 -15.66 0.04 -2.85
N ALA A 18 -16.67 -0.67 -3.36
CA ALA A 18 -17.21 -1.85 -2.69
C ALA A 18 -16.13 -2.93 -2.47
N ILE A 19 -15.20 -3.09 -3.43
CA ILE A 19 -14.08 -4.02 -3.30
C ILE A 19 -13.05 -3.50 -2.28
N ALA A 20 -12.78 -2.19 -2.26
CA ALA A 20 -11.91 -1.58 -1.26
C ALA A 20 -12.45 -1.72 0.17
N GLU A 21 -13.78 -1.63 0.36
CA GLU A 21 -14.45 -1.80 1.64
C GLU A 21 -14.29 -3.23 2.18
N ILE A 22 -14.52 -4.26 1.36
CA ILE A 22 -14.34 -5.65 1.82
C ILE A 22 -12.89 -5.93 2.22
N VAL A 23 -11.92 -5.37 1.48
CA VAL A 23 -10.49 -5.55 1.79
C VAL A 23 -10.10 -4.78 3.04
N SER A 24 -10.67 -3.59 3.25
CA SER A 24 -10.37 -2.77 4.42
C SER A 24 -11.03 -3.31 5.69
N ALA A 25 -12.17 -4.00 5.56
CA ALA A 25 -12.88 -4.63 6.66
C ALA A 25 -12.11 -5.85 7.21
N ASP A 26 -11.60 -6.71 6.33
CA ASP A 26 -10.79 -7.87 6.72
C ASP A 26 -9.70 -8.15 5.67
N PRO A 27 -8.53 -7.52 5.80
CA PRO A 27 -7.45 -7.68 4.84
C PRO A 27 -6.80 -9.07 4.91
N GLU A 28 -6.79 -9.71 6.08
CA GLU A 28 -6.23 -11.06 6.24
C GLU A 28 -7.06 -12.08 5.47
N GLN A 29 -8.38 -12.07 5.66
CA GLN A 29 -9.28 -12.96 4.94
C GLN A 29 -9.28 -12.67 3.42
N SER A 30 -9.15 -11.40 3.04
CA SER A 30 -9.16 -10.97 1.64
C SER A 30 -8.01 -11.53 0.80
N VAL A 31 -6.85 -11.82 1.40
CA VAL A 31 -5.74 -12.49 0.69
C VAL A 31 -6.15 -13.88 0.19
N HIS A 32 -7.07 -14.55 0.90
CA HIS A 32 -7.50 -15.91 0.60
C HIS A 32 -8.66 -16.00 -0.42
N PHE A 33 -9.34 -14.91 -0.74
CA PHE A 33 -10.49 -14.94 -1.66
C PHE A 33 -10.12 -15.21 -3.12
N SER A 34 -10.83 -16.10 -3.81
CA SER A 34 -10.75 -16.18 -5.27
C SER A 34 -11.36 -14.93 -5.93
N ILE A 35 -11.09 -14.69 -7.22
CA ILE A 35 -11.72 -13.59 -7.99
C ILE A 35 -13.25 -13.67 -7.86
N ALA A 36 -13.82 -14.86 -8.09
CA ALA A 36 -15.25 -15.12 -7.94
C ALA A 36 -15.75 -14.75 -6.55
N ARG A 37 -15.05 -15.18 -5.48
CA ARG A 37 -15.47 -14.88 -4.11
C ARG A 37 -15.38 -13.39 -3.79
N SER A 38 -14.31 -12.70 -4.19
CA SER A 38 -14.19 -11.25 -4.03
C SER A 38 -15.33 -10.52 -4.76
N ALA A 39 -15.68 -10.97 -5.96
CA ALA A 39 -16.77 -10.41 -6.75
C ALA A 39 -18.14 -10.61 -6.07
N THR A 40 -18.42 -11.83 -5.60
CA THR A 40 -19.67 -12.14 -4.88
C THR A 40 -19.81 -11.35 -3.59
N VAL A 41 -18.77 -11.28 -2.76
CA VAL A 41 -18.82 -10.59 -1.46
C VAL A 41 -18.97 -9.07 -1.65
N ALA A 42 -18.29 -8.50 -2.66
CA ALA A 42 -18.43 -7.08 -2.98
C ALA A 42 -19.68 -6.73 -3.82
N GLY A 43 -20.45 -7.72 -4.28
CA GLY A 43 -21.63 -7.50 -5.13
C GLY A 43 -21.30 -6.92 -6.51
N VAL A 44 -20.18 -7.33 -7.10
CA VAL A 44 -19.67 -6.83 -8.39
C VAL A 44 -19.37 -7.96 -9.37
N LEU A 45 -19.09 -7.62 -10.63
CA LEU A 45 -18.63 -8.57 -11.64
C LEU A 45 -17.13 -8.87 -11.45
N GLU A 46 -16.71 -10.10 -11.72
CA GLU A 46 -15.29 -10.51 -11.74
C GLU A 46 -14.34 -9.55 -12.51
N PRO A 47 -14.68 -9.04 -13.72
CA PRO A 47 -13.85 -8.05 -14.39
C PRO A 47 -13.60 -6.78 -13.56
N MET A 48 -14.53 -6.38 -12.69
CA MET A 48 -14.36 -5.22 -11.81
C MET A 48 -13.32 -5.45 -10.72
N VAL A 49 -13.17 -6.70 -10.25
CA VAL A 49 -12.11 -7.08 -9.30
C VAL A 49 -10.74 -6.91 -9.94
N ASN A 50 -10.57 -7.34 -11.19
CA ASN A 50 -9.33 -7.12 -11.91
C ASN A 50 -9.10 -5.63 -12.21
N ARG A 51 -10.13 -4.87 -12.60
CA ARG A 51 -10.00 -3.41 -12.78
C ARG A 51 -9.54 -2.73 -11.49
N PHE A 52 -10.13 -3.06 -10.35
CA PHE A 52 -9.69 -2.56 -9.04
C PHE A 52 -8.20 -2.83 -8.78
N CYS A 53 -7.74 -4.05 -9.03
CA CYS A 53 -6.33 -4.41 -8.86
C CYS A 53 -5.43 -3.56 -9.77
N CYS A 54 -5.82 -3.36 -11.03
CA CYS A 54 -5.10 -2.51 -11.99
C CYS A 54 -5.09 -1.03 -11.59
N SER A 55 -6.20 -0.51 -11.05
CA SER A 55 -6.31 0.86 -10.56
C SER A 55 -5.35 1.16 -9.39
N LEU A 56 -4.88 0.13 -8.68
CA LEU A 56 -3.87 0.23 -7.62
C LEU A 56 -2.42 0.01 -8.11
N GLY A 57 -2.26 -0.22 -9.42
CA GLY A 57 -0.99 -0.47 -10.08
C GLY A 57 -0.52 -1.93 -10.01
N CYS A 58 -1.43 -2.88 -9.75
CA CYS A 58 -1.14 -4.31 -9.81
C CYS A 58 -1.53 -4.89 -11.17
N ARG A 59 -0.91 -6.00 -11.56
CA ARG A 59 -1.20 -6.68 -12.83
C ARG A 59 -2.47 -7.54 -12.82
N GLY A 60 -3.11 -7.68 -11.66
CA GLY A 60 -4.31 -8.48 -11.44
C GLY A 60 -4.43 -8.95 -9.99
N LEU A 61 -5.41 -9.79 -9.69
CA LEU A 61 -5.66 -10.26 -8.31
C LEU A 61 -4.47 -11.00 -7.66
N PRO A 62 -3.72 -11.88 -8.34
CA PRO A 62 -2.58 -12.57 -7.72
C PRO A 62 -1.48 -11.60 -7.23
N ASP A 63 -1.14 -10.61 -8.06
CA ASP A 63 -0.14 -9.58 -7.76
C ASP A 63 -0.61 -8.65 -6.63
N PHE A 64 -1.91 -8.29 -6.63
CA PHE A 64 -2.55 -7.58 -5.54
C PHE A 64 -2.47 -8.34 -4.21
N LYS A 65 -2.81 -9.63 -4.20
CA LYS A 65 -2.75 -10.49 -3.00
C LYS A 65 -1.33 -10.59 -2.45
N LEU A 66 -0.33 -10.73 -3.31
CA LEU A 66 1.07 -10.76 -2.89
C LEU A 66 1.45 -9.44 -2.19
N CYS A 67 1.10 -8.30 -2.77
CA CYS A 67 1.37 -7.00 -2.19
C CYS A 67 0.58 -6.78 -0.88
N LEU A 68 -0.63 -7.31 -0.78
CA LEU A 68 -1.45 -7.27 0.44
C LEU A 68 -0.84 -8.13 1.54
N ALA A 69 -0.48 -9.38 1.25
CA ALA A 69 0.18 -10.29 2.17
C ALA A 69 1.51 -9.74 2.70
N GLN A 70 2.33 -9.13 1.83
CA GLN A 70 3.56 -8.44 2.24
C GLN A 70 3.31 -7.28 3.20
N THR A 71 2.18 -6.57 3.02
CA THR A 71 1.80 -5.48 3.93
C THR A 71 1.36 -6.01 5.28
N LEU A 72 0.64 -7.13 5.31
CA LEU A 72 0.19 -7.80 6.54
C LEU A 72 1.33 -8.45 7.30
N ALA A 73 2.33 -9.00 6.61
CA ALA A 73 3.50 -9.64 7.22
C ALA A 73 4.46 -8.66 7.91
N ASN A 74 4.38 -7.35 7.60
CA ASN A 74 5.20 -6.32 8.24
C ASN A 74 4.36 -5.12 8.71
N PRO A 75 3.57 -5.27 9.79
CA PRO A 75 2.71 -4.22 10.32
C PRO A 75 3.51 -3.07 10.96
N ALA A 76 4.75 -3.28 11.40
CA ALA A 76 5.61 -2.23 11.96
C ALA A 76 5.90 -1.10 10.95
N ASN A 77 5.99 -1.42 9.66
CA ASN A 77 6.10 -0.44 8.58
C ASN A 77 4.78 0.31 8.31
N PHE A 78 3.65 -0.24 8.75
CA PHE A 78 2.33 0.37 8.61
C PHE A 78 2.01 1.32 9.77
N GLU A 79 2.33 0.96 11.01
CA GLU A 79 2.13 1.84 12.18
C GLU A 79 3.05 3.06 12.16
N ALA A 80 4.33 2.89 11.76
CA ALA A 80 5.23 4.03 11.56
C ALA A 80 4.72 5.02 10.50
N ARG A 81 3.80 4.60 9.64
CA ARG A 81 3.21 5.42 8.57
C ARG A 81 1.77 5.90 8.88
N SER A 82 1.03 5.19 9.72
CA SER A 82 -0.32 5.58 10.20
C SER A 82 -0.28 6.50 11.42
N LEU A 83 0.72 6.40 12.29
CA LEU A 83 0.90 7.34 13.42
C LEU A 83 1.38 8.73 12.98
N GLN A 84 1.65 8.92 11.70
CA GLN A 84 2.04 10.21 11.11
C GLN A 84 0.91 10.89 10.32
N ASP A 85 -0.32 10.37 10.34
CA ASP A 85 -1.46 10.95 9.59
C ASP A 85 -1.94 12.30 10.18
N ASN A 86 -1.38 12.73 11.33
CA ASN A 86 -1.64 14.04 11.93
C ASN A 86 -0.43 14.98 11.95
N ASP A 87 0.75 14.48 11.60
CA ASP A 87 1.99 15.26 11.59
C ASP A 87 2.35 15.65 10.15
N SER A 88 1.66 16.70 9.71
CA SER A 88 2.03 17.69 8.69
C SER A 88 3.14 17.28 7.71
N ASN A 89 2.82 17.29 6.41
CA ASN A 89 3.72 17.09 5.25
C ASN A 89 5.15 17.66 5.38
N LEU A 90 5.36 18.68 6.22
CA LEU A 90 6.66 19.22 6.63
C LEU A 90 7.58 18.20 7.34
N GLN A 91 7.06 17.41 8.29
CA GLN A 91 7.85 16.39 8.99
C GLN A 91 8.25 15.22 8.08
N LEU A 92 7.41 14.92 7.06
CA LEU A 92 7.76 13.95 6.02
C LEU A 92 8.90 14.49 5.15
N ALA A 93 8.83 15.76 4.75
CA ALA A 93 9.92 16.41 4.02
C ALA A 93 11.21 16.40 4.83
N ASP A 94 11.16 16.77 6.12
CA ASP A 94 12.32 16.75 7.01
C ASP A 94 12.93 15.35 7.15
N LYS A 95 12.11 14.30 7.34
CA LYS A 95 12.63 12.92 7.39
C LYS A 95 13.23 12.44 6.06
N MET A 96 12.67 12.87 4.94
CA MET A 96 13.24 12.58 3.62
C MET A 96 14.60 13.26 3.44
N PHE A 97 14.72 14.52 3.86
CA PHE A 97 15.98 15.26 3.85
C PHE A 97 17.01 14.64 4.80
N GLU A 98 16.64 14.28 6.03
CA GLU A 98 17.51 13.59 6.99
C GLU A 98 18.02 12.26 6.45
N THR A 99 17.15 11.47 5.82
CA THR A 99 17.55 10.19 5.21
C THR A 99 18.50 10.40 4.04
N ALA A 100 18.26 11.41 3.20
CA ALA A 100 19.15 11.77 2.11
C ALA A 100 20.51 12.26 2.63
N LEU A 101 20.51 13.12 3.65
CA LEU A 101 21.71 13.67 4.28
C LEU A 101 22.55 12.55 4.90
N ALA A 102 21.95 11.65 5.67
CA ALA A 102 22.64 10.51 6.28
C ALA A 102 23.30 9.59 5.23
N ARG A 103 22.66 9.43 4.06
CA ARG A 103 23.24 8.67 2.95
C ARG A 103 24.43 9.39 2.31
N VAL A 104 24.33 10.70 2.11
CA VAL A 104 25.43 11.51 1.57
C VAL A 104 26.61 11.54 2.54
N VAL A 105 26.36 11.70 3.84
CA VAL A 105 27.40 11.67 4.89
C VAL A 105 28.10 10.32 4.93
N ARG A 106 27.37 9.20 4.85
CA ARG A 106 27.97 7.86 4.75
C ARG A 106 28.78 7.67 3.47
N ALA A 107 28.29 8.18 2.34
CA ALA A 107 29.02 8.11 1.07
C ALA A 107 30.35 8.89 1.16
N ARG A 108 30.33 10.06 1.80
CA ARG A 108 31.55 10.85 2.06
C ARG A 108 32.51 10.14 3.00
N ALA A 109 32.02 9.56 4.11
CA ALA A 109 32.86 8.82 5.05
C ALA A 109 33.59 7.65 4.37
N ARG A 110 32.93 6.94 3.45
CA ARG A 110 33.56 5.87 2.66
C ARG A 110 34.67 6.36 1.73
N LEU A 111 34.60 7.60 1.25
CA LEU A 111 35.65 8.20 0.43
C LEU A 111 36.83 8.70 1.27
N THR A 112 36.67 8.87 2.59
CA THR A 112 37.72 9.36 3.50
C THR A 112 38.46 8.21 4.20
N ASP A 113 37.94 6.98 4.10
CA ASP A 113 38.51 5.74 4.66
C ASP A 113 39.38 4.97 3.63
N GLN A 114 39.66 5.59 2.47
CA GLN A 114 40.51 5.04 1.39
C GLN A 114 41.91 5.67 1.31
N ASP A 115 42.33 6.46 2.30
CA ASP A 115 43.72 6.88 2.54
C ASP A 115 44.33 6.08 3.70
#